data_AF-A0A7J7JVJ9-F1
#
_entry.id   AF-A0A7J7JVJ9-F1
#
_cell.length_a   1.000
_cell.length_b   1.000
_cell.length_c   1.000
_cell.angle_alpha   90.00
_cell.angle_beta   90.00
_cell.angle_gamma   90.00
#
_symmetry.space_group_name_H-M   'P 1'
#
loop_
_entity.id
_entity.type
_entity.pdbx_description
1 polymer ?
#
loop_
_entity_poly.entity_id
_entity_poly.type
_entity_poly.pdbx_seq_one_letter_code
_entity_poly.pdbx_strand_id
1 'polypeptide(L)'
;MLRFLLQANEDLNLSSKQHVLFEQFKKSIEDILKPGYYLHADSELVKFCFARKWDLKKSESMFRQAMKLRETRRLDHILEEYEEPEVVS
;
A
#
# COMPACT_ATOMS: atom_id res chain seq x y z
N MET A 1 -19.06 -19.98 14.11
CA MET A 1 -18.96 -18.51 14.30
C MET A 1 -18.54 -17.92 12.95
N LEU A 2 -19.54 -17.64 12.10
CA LEU A 2 -19.41 -17.38 10.67
C LEU A 2 -19.00 -15.93 10.35
N ARG A 3 -18.31 -15.76 9.22
CA ARG A 3 -17.88 -14.52 8.50
C ARG A 3 -16.54 -13.96 9.00
N PHE A 4 -15.39 -14.35 8.45
CA PHE A 4 -14.93 -14.07 7.08
C PHE A 4 -15.37 -12.67 6.60
N LEU A 5 -14.77 -11.62 7.17
CA LEU A 5 -14.55 -10.36 6.46
C LEU A 5 -13.18 -10.45 5.79
N LEU A 6 -13.03 -11.44 4.89
CA LEU A 6 -12.02 -11.38 3.84
C LEU A 6 -12.41 -10.19 2.96
N GLN A 7 -11.48 -9.23 2.91
CA GLN A 7 -11.15 -8.32 1.83
C GLN A 7 -12.19 -8.20 0.71
N ALA A 8 -12.57 -6.96 0.42
CA ALA A 8 -13.12 -6.61 -0.89
C ALA A 8 -12.22 -7.22 -1.97
N ASN A 9 -12.68 -8.30 -2.60
CA ASN A 9 -12.08 -8.82 -3.81
C ASN A 9 -12.40 -7.82 -4.91
N GLU A 10 -11.59 -6.76 -4.99
CA GLU A 10 -11.49 -6.00 -6.21
C GLU A 10 -10.92 -6.93 -7.27
N ASP A 11 -11.60 -7.03 -8.40
CA ASP A 11 -11.14 -7.85 -9.52
C ASP A 11 -9.95 -7.14 -10.18
N LEU A 12 -8.75 -7.40 -9.65
CA LEU A 12 -7.50 -6.78 -10.09
C LEU A 12 -7.04 -7.25 -11.48
N ASN A 13 -7.82 -8.12 -12.15
CA ASN A 13 -7.52 -8.71 -13.46
C ASN A 13 -6.06 -9.20 -13.56
N LEU A 14 -5.66 -10.02 -12.59
CA LEU A 14 -4.33 -10.60 -12.51
C LEU A 14 -4.31 -11.99 -13.16
N SER A 15 -3.23 -12.32 -13.85
CA SER A 15 -2.97 -13.71 -14.24
C SER A 15 -2.77 -14.59 -13.00
N SER A 16 -2.94 -15.91 -13.12
CA SER A 16 -2.73 -16.85 -12.00
C SER A 16 -1.33 -16.72 -11.38
N LYS A 17 -0.30 -16.48 -12.19
CA LYS A 17 1.07 -16.25 -11.69
C LYS A 17 1.17 -14.97 -10.87
N GLN A 18 0.52 -13.90 -11.31
CA GLN A 18 0.51 -12.62 -10.60
C GLN A 18 -0.25 -12.70 -9.29
N HIS A 19 -1.37 -13.45 -9.24
CA HIS A 19 -2.05 -13.73 -7.97
C HIS A 19 -1.13 -14.39 -6.95
N VAL A 20 -0.39 -15.44 -7.35
CA VAL A 20 0.57 -16.10 -6.43
C VAL A 20 1.64 -15.14 -5.92
N LEU A 21 2.21 -14.32 -6.81
CA LEU A 21 3.21 -13.32 -6.42
C LEU A 21 2.63 -12.22 -5.52
N PHE A 22 1.38 -11.83 -5.76
CA PHE A 22 0.70 -10.83 -4.95
C PHE A 22 0.43 -11.32 -3.53
N GLU A 23 -0.02 -12.57 -3.38
CA GLU A 23 -0.18 -13.17 -2.04
C GLU A 23 1.15 -13.30 -1.30
N GLN A 24 2.23 -13.67 -1.99
CA GLN A 24 3.58 -13.69 -1.41
C GLN A 24 4.03 -12.29 -0.96
N PHE A 25 3.75 -11.27 -1.77
CA PHE A 25 4.01 -9.88 -1.41
C PHE A 25 3.22 -9.49 -0.15
N LYS A 26 1.90 -9.68 -0.12
CA LYS A 26 1.05 -9.37 1.05
C LYS A 26 1.56 -10.07 2.32
N LYS A 27 1.97 -11.34 2.21
CA LYS A 27 2.56 -12.08 3.32
C LYS A 27 3.86 -11.46 3.82
N SER A 28 4.72 -10.94 2.94
CA SER A 28 6.00 -10.32 3.30
C SER A 28 5.89 -8.98 4.03
N ILE A 29 4.73 -8.31 3.95
CA ILE A 29 4.47 -7.00 4.57
C ILE A 29 3.39 -7.06 5.64
N GLU A 30 2.91 -8.26 6.00
CA GLU A 30 1.77 -8.42 6.91
C GLU A 30 1.99 -7.77 8.29
N ASP A 31 3.26 -7.64 8.69
CA ASP A 31 3.70 -7.03 9.95
C ASP A 31 3.37 -5.53 10.06
N ILE A 32 3.18 -4.84 8.92
CA ILE A 32 2.88 -3.41 8.89
C ILE A 32 1.51 -3.08 8.30
N LEU A 33 0.74 -4.11 7.91
CA LEU A 33 -0.63 -3.91 7.45
C LEU A 33 -1.56 -3.55 8.62
N LYS A 34 -2.45 -2.60 8.34
CA LYS A 34 -3.46 -2.06 9.25
C LYS A 34 -4.85 -2.30 8.65
N PRO A 35 -5.74 -3.04 9.33
CA PRO A 35 -7.10 -3.24 8.86
C PRO A 35 -7.84 -1.91 8.65
N GLY A 36 -8.58 -1.79 7.55
CA GLY A 36 -9.39 -0.60 7.25
C GLY A 36 -8.62 0.63 6.77
N TYR A 37 -7.29 0.58 6.69
CA TYR A 37 -6.51 1.67 6.10
C TYR A 37 -6.52 1.56 4.59
N TYR A 38 -7.03 2.59 3.89
CA TYR A 38 -7.29 2.53 2.45
C TYR A 38 -6.03 2.22 1.62
N LEU A 39 -4.86 2.70 2.03
CA LEU A 39 -3.57 2.41 1.35
C LEU A 39 -3.13 0.95 1.46
N HIS A 40 -3.77 0.18 2.32
CA HIS A 40 -3.53 -1.26 2.49
C HIS A 40 -4.58 -2.11 1.77
N ALA A 41 -5.50 -1.49 1.00
CA ALA A 41 -6.40 -2.22 0.12
C ALA A 41 -5.62 -2.89 -1.02
N ASP A 42 -6.14 -4.01 -1.52
CA ASP A 42 -5.48 -4.82 -2.53
C ASP A 42 -5.20 -4.02 -3.83
N SER A 43 -6.10 -3.12 -4.25
CA SER A 43 -5.87 -2.20 -5.39
C SER A 43 -4.73 -1.20 -5.20
N GLU A 44 -4.43 -0.80 -3.97
CA GLU A 44 -3.30 0.09 -3.67
C GLU A 44 -2.00 -0.72 -3.59
N LEU A 45 -2.04 -1.86 -2.91
CA LEU A 45 -0.87 -2.74 -2.74
C LEU A 45 -0.34 -3.25 -4.08
N VAL A 46 -1.22 -3.62 -5.02
CA VAL A 46 -0.79 -4.18 -6.32
C VAL A 46 0.02 -3.18 -7.16
N LYS A 47 -0.16 -1.87 -6.94
CA LYS A 47 0.60 -0.82 -7.65
C LYS A 47 2.10 -0.92 -7.37
N PHE A 48 2.49 -1.33 -6.16
CA PHE A 48 3.89 -1.54 -5.80
C PHE A 48 4.50 -2.73 -6.56
N CYS A 49 3.74 -3.82 -6.71
CA CYS A 49 4.13 -4.97 -7.52
C CYS A 49 4.29 -4.59 -8.99
N PHE A 50 3.33 -3.87 -9.57
CA PHE A 50 3.41 -3.40 -10.96
C PHE A 50 4.60 -2.46 -11.17
N ALA A 51 4.81 -1.49 -10.29
CA ALA A 51 5.89 -0.52 -10.37
C ALA A 51 7.30 -1.15 -10.33
N ARG A 52 7.41 -2.40 -9.87
CA ARG A 52 8.66 -3.16 -9.81
C ARG A 52 8.65 -4.41 -10.68
N LYS A 53 7.74 -4.49 -11.65
CA LYS A 53 7.63 -5.62 -12.60
C LYS A 53 7.56 -6.97 -11.88
N TRP A 54 6.84 -7.01 -10.76
CA TRP A 54 6.67 -8.20 -9.91
C TRP A 54 7.95 -8.73 -9.25
N ASP A 55 8.98 -7.89 -9.11
CA ASP A 55 10.14 -8.15 -8.23
C ASP A 55 9.74 -7.92 -6.77
N LEU A 56 9.52 -9.02 -6.03
CA LEU A 56 8.97 -8.97 -4.67
C LEU A 56 9.84 -8.18 -3.69
N LYS A 57 11.16 -8.41 -3.73
CA LYS A 57 12.12 -7.74 -2.83
C LYS A 57 12.10 -6.22 -3.06
N LYS A 58 12.06 -5.78 -4.32
CA LYS A 58 11.97 -4.35 -4.64
C LYS A 58 10.59 -3.77 -4.32
N SER A 59 9.52 -4.54 -4.50
CA SER A 59 8.15 -4.13 -4.18
C SER A 59 8.00 -3.90 -2.67
N GLU A 60 8.46 -4.85 -1.86
CA GLU A 60 8.50 -4.75 -0.39
C GLU A 60 9.31 -3.53 0.06
N SER A 61 10.54 -3.40 -0.45
CA SER A 61 11.40 -2.27 -0.11
C SER A 61 10.74 -0.92 -0.45
N MET A 62 10.07 -0.82 -1.60
CA MET A 62 9.36 0.40 -2.00
C MET A 62 8.16 0.68 -1.08
N PHE A 63 7.36 -0.34 -0.75
CA PHE A 63 6.20 -0.18 0.13
C PHE A 63 6.63 0.27 1.53
N ARG A 64 7.62 -0.39 2.13
CA ARG A 64 8.16 -0.02 3.46
C ARG A 64 8.71 1.41 3.48
N GLN A 65 9.42 1.81 2.42
CA GLN A 65 9.90 3.20 2.29
C GLN A 65 8.76 4.19 2.17
N ALA A 66 7.71 3.87 1.41
CA ALA A 66 6.52 4.72 1.28
C ALA A 66 5.83 4.90 2.64
N MET A 67 5.61 3.82 3.40
CA MET A 67 4.99 3.91 4.73
C MET A 67 5.82 4.75 5.70
N LYS A 68 7.15 4.54 5.73
CA LYS A 68 8.07 5.35 6.55
C LYS A 68 8.05 6.83 6.16
N LEU A 69 8.00 7.14 4.86
CA LEU A 69 7.93 8.52 4.38
C LEU A 69 6.63 9.20 4.83
N ARG A 70 5.50 8.48 4.73
CA ARG A 70 4.19 9.00 5.16
C ARG A 70 4.17 9.31 6.65
N GLU A 71 4.70 8.40 7.46
CA GLU A 71 4.81 8.61 8.91
C GLU A 71 5.72 9.80 9.24
N THR A 72 6.95 9.82 8.71
CA THR A 72 7.94 10.86 9.03
C THR A 72 7.53 12.26 8.58
N ARG A 73 6.73 12.38 7.51
CA ARG A 73 6.26 13.66 6.98
C ARG A 73 4.79 13.95 7.31
N ARG A 74 4.15 13.13 8.15
CA ARG A 74 2.73 13.27 8.52
C ARG A 74 1.80 13.42 7.30
N LEU A 75 2.08 12.69 6.23
CA LEU A 75 1.37 12.84 4.94
C LEU A 75 -0.10 12.39 4.99
N ASP A 76 -0.51 11.73 6.05
CA ASP A 76 -1.90 11.33 6.26
C ASP A 76 -2.80 12.52 6.60
N HIS A 77 -2.22 13.58 7.18
CA HIS A 77 -2.93 14.79 7.61
C HIS A 77 -2.51 16.03 6.81
N ILE A 78 -1.75 15.87 5.73
CA ILE A 78 -1.19 17.00 4.99
C ILE A 78 -2.26 17.95 4.45
N LEU A 79 -3.44 17.44 4.07
CA LEU A 79 -4.54 18.28 3.60
C LEU A 79 -5.18 19.13 4.71
N GLU A 80 -4.99 18.73 5.98
CA GLU A 80 -5.54 19.40 7.16
C GLU A 80 -4.49 20.31 7.82
N GLU A 81 -3.21 19.93 7.77
CA GLU A 81 -2.11 20.54 8.52
C GLU A 81 -1.20 21.45 7.70
N TYR A 82 -1.24 21.36 6.36
CA TYR A 82 -0.35 22.16 5.52
C TYR A 82 -0.84 23.61 5.40
N GLU A 83 -0.04 24.54 5.93
CA GLU A 83 -0.20 25.97 5.71
C GLU A 83 0.77 26.43 4.61
N GLU A 84 0.22 27.00 3.53
CA GLU A 84 1.03 27.55 2.45
C GLU A 84 1.84 28.76 2.98
N PRO A 85 3.17 28.78 2.79
CA PRO A 85 3.99 29.88 3.27
C PRO A 85 3.72 31.16 2.48
N GLU A 86 3.59 32.27 3.19
CA GLU A 86 3.48 33.59 2.56
C GLU A 86 4.81 33.98 1.91
N VAL A 87 4.80 34.20 0.58
CA VAL A 87 5.98 34.61 -0.17
C VAL A 87 6.11 36.12 -0.04
N VAL A 88 7.11 36.57 0.73
CA VAL A 88 7.47 37.99 0.78
C VAL A 88 8.29 38.30 -0.47
N SER A 89 7.69 39.05 -1.40
CA SER A 89 8.34 39.57 -2.62
C SER A 89 9.14 40.84 -2.37
#